data_AF-W1XKK9-F1
#
_entry.id   AF-W1XKK9-F1
#
_cell.length_a   1.000
_cell.length_b   1.000
_cell.length_c   1.000
_cell.angle_alpha   90.00
_cell.angle_beta   90.00
_cell.angle_gamma   90.00
#
_symmetry.space_group_name_H-M   'P 1'
#
loop_
_entity.id
_entity.type
_entity.pdbx_description
1 polymer ?
#
loop_
_entity_poly.entity_id
_entity_poly.type
_entity_poly.pdbx_seq_one_letter_code
_entity_poly.pdbx_strand_id
1 'polypeptide(L)'
;FEDPVNNEGKVIIIGRGPVSTFMDYTMEIAAFTRGKGIVNLIYDGYDVCHNSDEVIKRRDYNKNADIEYTSNSVFCSHGSGYIVEWQDSDQKMHCFK
;
A
#
# COMPACT_ATOMS: atom_id res chain seq x y z
N PHE A 1 -7.53 -14.47 11.46
CA PHE A 1 -8.32 -14.08 12.63
C PHE A 1 -8.45 -15.33 13.50
N GLU A 2 -8.35 -15.18 14.81
CA GLU A 2 -8.45 -16.30 15.74
C GLU A 2 -9.89 -16.48 16.21
N ASP A 3 -10.26 -17.70 16.61
CA ASP A 3 -11.59 -17.95 17.14
C ASP A 3 -11.84 -17.11 18.41
N PRO A 4 -13.03 -16.50 18.57
CA PRO A 4 -13.33 -15.70 19.74
C PRO A 4 -13.26 -16.52 21.03
N VAL A 5 -12.58 -15.97 22.05
CA VAL A 5 -12.45 -16.61 23.36
C VAL A 5 -13.46 -16.01 24.32
N ASN A 6 -14.33 -16.84 24.90
CA ASN A 6 -15.28 -16.41 25.94
C ASN A 6 -14.64 -16.58 27.33
N ASN A 7 -14.62 -15.52 28.12
CA ASN A 7 -14.08 -15.53 29.47
C ASN A 7 -15.02 -14.77 30.41
N GLU A 8 -15.78 -15.50 31.23
CA GLU A 8 -16.61 -14.99 32.33
C GLU A 8 -17.41 -13.71 32.01
N GLY A 9 -18.15 -13.73 30.88
CA GLY A 9 -19.01 -12.61 30.47
C GLY A 9 -18.33 -11.56 29.60
N LYS A 10 -17.09 -11.79 29.18
CA LYS A 10 -16.39 -11.02 28.14
C LYS A 10 -16.00 -11.91 26.98
N VAL A 11 -16.07 -11.37 25.77
CA VAL A 11 -15.57 -12.04 24.57
C VAL A 11 -14.32 -11.31 24.12
N ILE A 12 -13.23 -12.05 23.98
CA ILE A 12 -11.93 -11.55 23.52
C ILE A 12 -11.79 -11.92 22.04
N ILE A 13 -11.45 -10.92 21.24
CA ILE A 13 -11.28 -11.01 19.80
C ILE A 13 -9.86 -10.57 19.48
N ILE A 14 -9.12 -11.42 18.76
CA ILE A 14 -7.75 -11.16 18.32
C ILE A 14 -7.68 -11.33 16.81
N GLY A 15 -7.12 -10.32 16.15
CA GLY A 15 -7.03 -10.31 14.71
C GLY A 15 -6.08 -9.27 14.17
N ARG A 16 -5.87 -9.39 12.86
CA ARG A 16 -5.05 -8.52 12.03
C ARG A 16 -5.95 -7.95 10.94
N GLY A 17 -5.69 -6.73 10.50
CA GLY A 17 -6.35 -6.15 9.35
C GLY A 17 -5.73 -4.82 8.91
N PRO A 18 -6.23 -4.24 7.81
CA PRO A 18 -5.70 -3.00 7.27
C PRO A 18 -5.87 -1.83 8.23
N VAL A 19 -4.81 -1.05 8.45
CA VAL A 19 -4.88 0.14 9.33
C VAL A 19 -5.96 1.12 8.85
N SER A 20 -6.13 1.23 7.52
CA SER A 20 -7.11 2.12 6.90
C SER A 20 -8.56 1.83 7.32
N THR A 21 -8.89 0.59 7.70
CA THR A 21 -10.24 0.21 8.13
C THR A 21 -10.45 0.37 9.64
N PHE A 22 -9.38 0.60 10.42
CA PHE A 22 -9.45 0.66 11.88
C PHE A 22 -9.36 2.07 12.46
N MET A 23 -9.05 3.10 11.65
CA MET A 23 -8.83 4.46 12.13
C MET A 23 -9.96 4.99 13.01
N ASP A 24 -11.22 4.75 12.62
CA ASP A 24 -12.40 5.20 13.36
C ASP A 24 -13.05 4.11 14.22
N TYR A 25 -12.54 2.88 14.15
CA TYR A 25 -13.20 1.71 14.71
C TYR A 25 -13.24 1.70 16.25
N THR A 26 -12.29 2.37 16.90
CA THR A 26 -12.30 2.55 18.35
C THR A 26 -13.53 3.32 18.83
N MET A 27 -13.95 4.35 18.09
CA MET A 27 -15.16 5.12 18.38
C MET A 27 -16.43 4.29 18.11
N GLU A 28 -16.46 3.54 17.01
CA GLU A 28 -17.59 2.66 16.68
C GLU A 28 -17.82 1.60 17.76
N ILE A 29 -16.76 0.95 18.23
CA ILE A 29 -16.86 -0.04 19.32
C ILE A 29 -17.33 0.61 20.62
N ALA A 30 -16.80 1.79 20.97
CA ALA A 30 -17.25 2.51 22.15
C ALA A 30 -18.76 2.84 22.08
N ALA A 31 -19.24 3.29 20.92
CA ALA A 31 -20.65 3.57 20.69
C ALA A 31 -21.51 2.30 20.79
N PHE A 32 -21.13 1.24 20.06
CA PHE A 32 -21.87 -0.03 20.02
C PHE A 32 -21.97 -0.70 21.39
N THR A 33 -20.88 -0.68 22.15
CA THR A 33 -20.79 -1.34 23.48
C THR A 33 -21.22 -0.44 24.63
N ARG A 34 -21.68 0.79 24.35
CA ARG A 34 -22.02 1.81 25.36
C ARG A 34 -20.86 2.07 26.34
N GLY A 35 -19.65 2.16 25.81
CA GLY A 35 -18.41 2.42 26.55
C GLY A 35 -17.84 1.23 27.34
N LYS A 36 -18.41 0.02 27.20
CA LYS A 36 -17.92 -1.18 27.91
C LYS A 36 -16.84 -1.95 27.15
N GLY A 37 -16.76 -1.76 25.84
CA GLY A 37 -15.78 -2.38 24.97
C GLY A 37 -14.43 -1.70 25.09
N ILE A 38 -13.37 -2.50 25.01
CA ILE A 38 -11.98 -2.05 25.01
C ILE A 38 -11.35 -2.56 23.71
N VAL A 39 -10.66 -1.66 22.99
CA VAL A 39 -9.94 -1.99 21.75
C VAL A 39 -8.50 -1.55 21.93
N ASN A 40 -7.57 -2.45 21.61
CA ASN A 40 -6.14 -2.16 21.55
C ASN A 40 -5.65 -2.49 20.14
N LEU A 41 -5.03 -1.52 19.47
CA LEU A 41 -4.48 -1.67 18.13
C LEU A 41 -2.96 -1.45 18.21
N ILE A 42 -2.20 -2.38 17.66
CA ILE A 42 -0.74 -2.36 17.66
C ILE A 42 -0.30 -2.52 16.20
N TYR A 43 0.75 -1.78 15.82
CA TYR A 43 1.34 -1.92 14.50
C TYR A 43 1.97 -3.32 14.34
N ASP A 44 1.60 -4.02 13.28
CA ASP A 44 2.01 -5.40 12.99
C ASP A 44 2.95 -5.51 11.78
N GLY A 45 2.86 -4.60 10.81
CA GLY A 45 3.72 -4.60 9.62
C GLY A 45 3.01 -4.15 8.33
N TYR A 46 3.64 -4.46 7.19
CA TYR A 46 3.07 -4.27 5.86
C TYR A 46 2.54 -5.60 5.30
N ASP A 47 1.51 -5.52 4.47
CA ASP A 47 0.92 -6.68 3.79
C ASP A 47 0.34 -6.26 2.42
N VAL A 48 -0.17 -7.24 1.67
CA VAL A 48 -0.91 -7.03 0.42
C VAL A 48 -2.11 -6.11 0.67
N CYS A 49 -2.21 -5.07 -0.14
CA CYS A 49 -3.30 -4.11 -0.04
C CYS A 49 -4.63 -4.73 -0.47
N HIS A 50 -5.57 -4.79 0.46
CA HIS A 50 -6.91 -5.38 0.26
C HIS A 50 -7.75 -4.70 -0.83
N ASN A 51 -7.52 -3.40 -1.09
CA ASN A 51 -8.25 -2.60 -2.08
C ASN A 51 -7.30 -1.87 -3.05
N SER A 52 -6.29 -2.59 -3.55
CA SER A 52 -5.24 -2.04 -4.41
C SER A 52 -5.78 -1.20 -5.58
N ASP A 53 -6.78 -1.71 -6.32
CA ASP A 53 -7.33 -1.02 -7.50
C ASP A 53 -7.93 0.35 -7.16
N GLU A 54 -8.65 0.44 -6.04
CA GLU A 54 -9.26 1.68 -5.57
C GLU A 54 -8.18 2.68 -5.16
N VAL A 55 -7.18 2.21 -4.40
CA VAL A 55 -6.08 3.05 -3.93
C VAL A 55 -5.25 3.58 -5.10
N ILE A 56 -4.91 2.73 -6.07
CA ILE A 56 -4.17 3.09 -7.28
C ILE A 56 -4.96 4.14 -8.07
N LYS A 57 -6.25 3.90 -8.32
CA LYS A 57 -7.11 4.82 -9.05
C LYS A 57 -7.26 6.17 -8.34
N ARG A 58 -7.41 6.17 -7.00
CA ARG A 58 -7.51 7.39 -6.20
C ARG A 58 -6.21 8.18 -6.18
N ARG A 59 -5.07 7.50 -6.15
CA ARG A 59 -3.76 8.14 -6.14
C ARG A 59 -3.43 8.76 -7.50
N ASP A 60 -3.91 8.14 -8.58
CA ASP A 60 -3.76 8.60 -9.98
C ASP A 60 -2.33 9.07 -10.29
N TYR A 61 -1.36 8.27 -9.87
CA TYR A 61 0.04 8.67 -9.97
C TYR A 61 0.49 8.62 -11.44
N ASN A 62 0.68 9.80 -12.02
CA ASN A 62 1.26 9.95 -13.35
C ASN A 62 2.79 10.01 -13.28
N LYS A 63 3.43 8.85 -13.44
CA LYS A 63 4.89 8.70 -13.47
C LYS A 63 5.60 9.57 -14.52
N ASN A 64 4.92 9.99 -15.58
CA ASN A 64 5.51 10.79 -16.65
C ASN A 64 5.54 12.29 -16.31
N ALA A 65 4.75 12.73 -15.32
CA ALA A 65 4.80 14.10 -14.81
C ALA A 65 5.91 14.29 -13.77
N ASP A 66 6.53 13.21 -13.31
CA ASP A 66 7.58 13.23 -12.30
C ASP A 66 8.94 13.44 -12.96
N ILE A 67 9.40 14.70 -12.96
CA ILE A 67 10.69 15.10 -13.56
C ILE A 67 11.87 14.64 -12.70
N GLU A 68 11.69 14.51 -11.38
CA GLU A 68 12.75 14.06 -10.47
C GLU A 68 12.98 12.54 -10.58
N TYR A 69 11.90 11.79 -10.85
CA TYR A 69 11.93 10.33 -10.96
C TYR A 69 11.38 9.84 -12.30
N THR A 70 11.94 10.36 -13.39
CA THR A 70 11.52 9.92 -14.74
C THR A 70 11.74 8.41 -14.90
N SER A 71 10.71 7.70 -15.36
CA SER A 71 10.79 6.25 -15.66
C SER A 71 11.54 5.95 -16.96
N ASN A 72 12.52 6.79 -17.31
CA ASN A 72 13.26 6.71 -18.54
C ASN A 72 14.69 6.25 -18.27
N SER A 73 15.30 5.62 -19.26
CA SER A 73 16.72 5.33 -19.29
C SER A 73 17.48 6.46 -19.99
N VAL A 74 18.75 6.67 -19.64
CA VAL A 74 19.63 7.63 -20.33
C VAL A 74 20.71 6.86 -21.05
N PHE A 75 20.73 6.96 -22.38
CA PHE A 75 21.70 6.27 -23.24
C PHE A 75 22.70 7.28 -23.79
N CYS A 76 23.93 6.84 -24.03
CA CYS A 76 24.98 7.70 -24.58
C CYS A 76 25.25 7.33 -26.04
N SER A 77 25.23 8.34 -26.93
CA SER A 77 25.63 8.19 -28.33
C SER A 77 26.40 9.42 -28.77
N HIS A 78 27.51 9.23 -29.50
CA HIS A 78 28.36 10.32 -30.01
C HIS A 78 28.77 11.36 -28.94
N GLY A 79 29.00 10.91 -27.70
CA GLY A 79 29.41 11.77 -26.59
C GLY A 79 28.29 12.56 -25.92
N SER A 80 27.02 12.38 -26.32
CA SER A 80 25.86 13.02 -25.68
C SER A 80 24.87 11.98 -25.14
N GLY A 81 24.27 12.29 -23.99
CA GLY A 81 23.22 11.49 -23.37
C GLY A 81 21.84 11.88 -23.92
N TYR A 82 21.02 10.89 -24.26
CA TYR A 82 19.63 11.10 -24.67
C TYR A 82 18.68 10.17 -23.89
N ILE A 83 17.43 10.62 -23.76
CA ILE A 83 16.40 9.93 -22.99
C ILE A 83 15.79 8.83 -23.87
N VAL A 84 15.69 7.63 -23.30
CA VAL A 84 15.01 6.47 -23.88
C VAL A 84 13.89 6.06 -22.94
N GLU A 85 12.65 6.03 -23.45
CA GLU A 85 11.53 5.51 -22.67
C GLU A 85 11.76 4.04 -22.34
N TRP A 86 11.38 3.62 -21.12
CA TRP A 86 11.62 2.25 -20.64
C TRP A 86 11.16 1.15 -21.63
N GLN A 87 10.01 1.34 -22.26
CA GLN A 87 9.44 0.41 -23.25
C GLN A 87 10.30 0.23 -24.52
N ASP A 88 11.14 1.20 -24.84
CA ASP A 88 12.04 1.20 -25.99
C ASP A 88 13.47 0.78 -25.63
N SER A 89 13.80 0.68 -24.33
CA SER A 89 15.16 0.44 -23.85
C SER A 89 15.75 -0.83 -24.46
N ASP A 90 15.01 -1.94 -24.44
CA ASP A 90 15.48 -3.24 -24.94
C ASP A 90 15.86 -3.21 -26.43
N GLN A 91 15.09 -2.48 -27.24
CA GLN A 91 15.35 -2.38 -28.69
C GLN A 91 16.56 -1.48 -28.99
N LYS A 92 16.77 -0.46 -28.16
CA LYS A 92 17.84 0.52 -28.34
C LYS A 92 19.13 0.11 -27.64
N MET A 93 19.10 -0.91 -26.79
CA MET A 93 20.29 -1.41 -26.11
C MET A 93 21.27 -1.99 -27.12
N HIS A 94 22.53 -1.57 -27.03
CA HIS A 94 23.62 -2.13 -27.83
C HIS A 94 24.11 -3.45 -27.21
N CYS A 95 23.17 -4.31 -26.80
CA CYS A 95 23.49 -5.66 -26.36
C CYS A 95 23.66 -6.54 -27.60
N PHE A 96 24.79 -7.22 -27.70
CA PHE A 96 24.94 -8.28 -28.69
C PHE A 96 23.88 -9.36 -28.43
N LYS A 97 23.24 -9.85 -29.49
CA LYS A 97 22.36 -11.02 -29.43
C LYS A 97 23.12 -12.25 -28.94
#